data_AF-A0AAU5FNV1-F1
#
_entry.id   AF-A0AAU5FNV1-F1
#
_cell.length_a   1.000
_cell.length_b   1.000
_cell.length_c   1.000
_cell.angle_alpha   90.00
_cell.angle_beta   90.00
_cell.angle_gamma   90.00
#
_symmetry.space_group_name_H-M   'P 1'
#
loop_
_entity.id
_entity.type
_entity.pdbx_description
1 polymer ?
#
loop_
_entity_poly.entity_id
_entity_poly.type
_entity_poly.pdbx_seq_one_letter_code
_entity_poly.pdbx_strand_id
1 'polypeptide(L)'
;MVLGTACLALVTVAAVRSGPSHHDPDAGVNTGSGGPTPPQSQQAYAVARQEFGLLSGGGWAQAWDLWTASAQRTVPQAEFVRVNTACRPAIGVPYVIDSGTVTDPTTVRITWHRADVTGSNSLLYQSGHWRFAPDAGTVADYRLGADRLIEQRRAAGSCH
;
A
#
# COMPACT_ATOMS: atom_id res chain seq x y z
N MET A 1 56.62 -41.01 35.04
CA MET A 1 56.44 -40.04 36.14
C MET A 1 54.95 -39.88 36.43
N VAL A 2 54.52 -40.49 37.54
CA VAL A 2 53.54 -40.00 38.56
C VAL A 2 52.12 -39.66 38.05
N LEU A 3 51.13 -40.56 38.19
CA LEU A 3 50.23 -40.82 39.34
C LEU A 3 49.36 -39.62 39.79
N GLY A 4 48.04 -39.85 39.89
CA GLY A 4 47.10 -38.93 40.53
C GLY A 4 45.63 -39.17 40.14
N THR A 5 45.04 -40.34 40.42
CA THR A 5 44.16 -40.64 41.58
C THR A 5 42.69 -40.29 41.36
N ALA A 6 41.86 -41.29 41.63
CA ALA A 6 40.43 -41.44 41.38
C ALA A 6 39.52 -40.67 42.37
N CYS A 7 38.26 -40.49 41.96
CA CYS A 7 37.10 -40.55 42.86
C CYS A 7 35.87 -41.12 42.12
N LEU A 8 35.53 -42.37 42.45
CA LEU A 8 34.16 -42.93 42.52
C LEU A 8 33.26 -42.00 43.36
N ALA A 9 31.93 -42.03 43.36
CA ALA A 9 30.83 -42.64 42.62
C ALA A 9 29.55 -42.00 43.21
N LEU A 10 28.43 -41.97 42.49
CA LEU A 10 27.12 -42.26 43.09
C LEU A 10 26.11 -42.52 41.97
N VAL A 11 25.54 -43.72 42.06
CA VAL A 11 24.50 -44.29 41.20
C VAL A 11 23.15 -43.88 41.77
N THR A 12 22.25 -43.38 40.92
CA THR A 12 20.81 -43.51 41.15
C THR A 12 20.14 -43.96 39.85
N VAL A 13 19.74 -45.23 39.84
CA VAL A 13 18.87 -45.84 38.83
C VAL A 13 17.43 -45.51 39.21
N ALA A 14 16.70 -44.81 38.33
CA ALA A 14 15.25 -44.75 38.36
C ALA A 14 14.72 -45.17 37.00
N ALA A 15 14.16 -46.37 36.94
CA ALA A 15 13.54 -46.95 35.77
C ALA A 15 12.16 -46.31 35.52
N VAL A 16 11.92 -45.76 34.32
CA VAL A 16 10.58 -45.45 33.83
C VAL A 16 10.43 -45.84 32.36
N ARG A 17 9.81 -47.02 32.19
CA ARG A 17 8.93 -47.52 31.13
C ARG A 17 9.03 -46.92 29.71
N SER A 18 9.43 -47.76 28.76
CA SER A 18 9.21 -47.63 27.33
C SER A 18 7.71 -47.52 26.99
N GLY A 19 7.33 -46.46 26.26
CA GLY A 19 6.03 -46.30 25.61
C GLY A 19 6.19 -46.20 24.07
N PRO A 20 5.19 -46.63 23.29
CA PRO A 20 5.31 -46.90 21.85
C PRO A 20 5.31 -45.64 20.97
N SER A 21 5.87 -45.83 19.77
CA SER A 21 6.06 -44.88 18.68
C SER A 21 4.87 -43.96 18.40
N HIS A 22 5.07 -42.66 18.54
CA HIS A 22 4.22 -41.65 17.91
C HIS A 22 4.78 -41.32 16.52
N HIS A 23 3.93 -41.57 15.53
CA HIS A 23 4.04 -41.07 14.16
C HIS A 23 3.74 -39.56 14.21
N ASP A 24 4.74 -38.71 14.02
CA ASP A 24 4.50 -37.29 13.78
C ASP A 24 4.51 -37.03 12.27
N PRO A 25 3.35 -36.72 11.65
CA PRO A 25 3.34 -35.99 10.40
C PRO A 25 3.60 -34.53 10.75
N ASP A 26 4.84 -34.06 10.57
CA ASP A 26 5.12 -32.63 10.60
C ASP A 26 4.59 -31.99 9.31
N ALA A 27 3.27 -31.81 9.31
CA ALA A 27 2.52 -31.06 8.34
C ALA A 27 2.48 -29.60 8.81
N GLY A 28 2.91 -28.70 7.92
CA GLY A 28 2.41 -27.34 7.89
C GLY A 28 3.41 -26.30 8.36
N VAL A 29 4.31 -25.91 7.43
CA VAL A 29 4.80 -24.53 7.42
C VAL A 29 3.57 -23.63 7.27
N ASN A 30 3.12 -23.08 8.39
CA ASN A 30 2.06 -22.09 8.45
C ASN A 30 2.67 -20.74 8.05
N THR A 31 2.91 -20.54 6.75
CA THR A 31 3.20 -19.21 6.21
C THR A 31 1.97 -18.34 6.47
N GLY A 32 2.10 -17.42 7.42
CA GLY A 32 1.06 -16.48 7.79
C GLY A 32 0.61 -15.64 6.59
N SER A 33 -0.47 -16.06 5.95
CA SER A 33 -1.29 -15.25 5.05
C SER A 33 -2.16 -14.30 5.88
N GLY A 34 -1.53 -13.44 6.67
CA GLY A 34 -2.22 -12.39 7.41
C GLY A 34 -2.42 -11.20 6.50
N GLY A 35 -3.58 -11.11 5.83
CA GLY A 35 -4.04 -9.87 5.19
C GLY A 35 -3.93 -8.67 6.14
N PRO A 36 -3.97 -7.43 5.63
CA PRO A 36 -3.97 -6.26 6.49
C PRO A 36 -5.16 -6.38 7.43
N THR A 37 -4.90 -6.23 8.71
CA THR A 37 -5.94 -6.31 9.73
C THR A 37 -6.98 -5.21 9.51
N PRO A 38 -8.23 -5.36 9.98
CA PRO A 38 -9.28 -4.35 9.77
C PRO A 38 -8.87 -2.90 10.14
N PRO A 39 -8.10 -2.63 11.21
CA PRO A 39 -7.58 -1.29 11.48
C PRO A 39 -6.62 -0.76 10.40
N GLN A 40 -5.81 -1.63 9.79
CA GLN A 40 -4.91 -1.24 8.71
C GLN A 40 -5.68 -0.92 7.43
N SER A 41 -6.73 -1.68 7.08
CA SER A 41 -7.54 -1.34 5.90
C SER A 41 -8.33 -0.03 6.10
N GLN A 42 -8.80 0.26 7.31
CA GLN A 42 -9.41 1.56 7.65
C GLN A 42 -8.46 2.75 7.42
N GLN A 43 -7.16 2.60 7.72
CA GLN A 43 -6.15 3.62 7.45
C GLN A 43 -5.95 3.85 5.94
N ALA A 44 -6.01 2.80 5.12
CA ALA A 44 -5.96 2.93 3.66
C ALA A 44 -7.11 3.81 3.12
N TYR A 45 -8.34 3.58 3.60
CA TYR A 45 -9.49 4.42 3.23
C TYR A 45 -9.34 5.87 3.70
N ALA A 46 -8.70 6.11 4.85
CA ALA A 46 -8.44 7.46 5.33
C ALA A 46 -7.48 8.22 4.39
N VAL A 47 -6.41 7.57 3.92
CA VAL A 47 -5.50 8.14 2.92
C VAL A 47 -6.23 8.45 1.61
N ALA A 48 -7.07 7.54 1.12
CA ALA A 48 -7.86 7.78 -0.09
C ALA A 48 -8.82 8.97 0.05
N ARG A 49 -9.53 9.07 1.18
CA ARG A 49 -10.42 10.23 1.45
C ARG A 49 -9.63 11.53 1.51
N GLN A 50 -8.44 11.51 2.11
CA GLN A 50 -7.57 12.68 2.17
C GLN A 50 -7.11 13.10 0.76
N GLU A 51 -6.63 12.16 -0.05
CA GLU A 51 -6.25 12.40 -1.46
C GLU A 51 -7.40 13.05 -2.22
N PHE A 52 -8.57 12.43 -2.20
CA PHE A 52 -9.72 12.95 -2.94
C PHE A 52 -10.24 14.29 -2.42
N GLY A 53 -10.18 14.52 -1.10
CA GLY A 53 -10.48 15.82 -0.51
C GLY A 53 -9.51 16.91 -1.01
N LEU A 54 -8.22 16.59 -1.07
CA LEU A 54 -7.21 17.51 -1.60
C LEU A 54 -7.41 17.75 -3.10
N LEU A 55 -7.68 16.72 -3.89
CA LEU A 55 -7.94 16.88 -5.33
C LEU A 55 -9.20 17.70 -5.60
N SER A 56 -10.29 17.46 -4.88
CA SER A 56 -11.53 18.24 -5.04
C SER A 56 -11.42 19.65 -4.47
N GLY A 57 -10.49 19.91 -3.55
CA GLY A 57 -10.24 21.21 -2.92
C GLY A 57 -9.09 22.03 -3.52
N GLY A 58 -8.33 21.49 -4.48
CA GLY A 58 -7.19 22.17 -5.10
C GLY A 58 -5.85 22.06 -4.37
N GLY A 59 -5.74 21.17 -3.37
CA GLY A 59 -4.51 20.88 -2.62
C GLY A 59 -3.55 19.98 -3.38
N TRP A 60 -3.11 20.39 -4.57
CA TRP A 60 -2.36 19.54 -5.51
C TRP A 60 -1.03 19.04 -4.96
N ALA A 61 -0.25 19.92 -4.33
CA ALA A 61 1.06 19.53 -3.79
C ALA A 61 0.91 18.49 -2.68
N GLN A 62 -0.05 18.71 -1.78
CA GLN A 62 -0.35 17.82 -0.67
C GLN A 62 -0.94 16.48 -1.13
N ALA A 63 -1.74 16.47 -2.21
CA ALA A 63 -2.23 15.24 -2.82
C ALA A 63 -1.05 14.40 -3.35
N TRP A 64 -0.15 15.05 -4.10
CA TRP A 64 1.07 14.39 -4.58
C TRP A 64 1.91 13.78 -3.45
N ASP A 65 1.95 14.40 -2.26
CA ASP A 65 2.69 13.88 -1.10
C ASP A 65 2.12 12.54 -0.57
N LEU A 66 0.85 12.23 -0.85
CA LEU A 66 0.21 10.96 -0.46
C LEU A 66 0.54 9.82 -1.41
N TRP A 67 1.12 10.11 -2.58
CA TRP A 67 1.35 9.11 -3.62
C TRP A 67 2.41 8.08 -3.23
N THR A 68 2.35 6.92 -3.88
CA THR A 68 3.41 5.91 -3.82
C THR A 68 4.75 6.48 -4.28
N ALA A 69 5.85 6.01 -3.69
CA ALA A 69 7.19 6.49 -4.04
C ALA A 69 7.55 6.26 -5.51
N SER A 70 7.03 5.19 -6.14
CA SER A 70 7.20 4.92 -7.57
C SER A 70 6.52 5.97 -8.45
N ALA A 71 5.31 6.40 -8.10
CA ALA A 71 4.61 7.46 -8.81
C ALA A 71 5.32 8.80 -8.63
N GLN A 72 5.75 9.14 -7.41
CA GLN A 72 6.50 10.37 -7.12
C GLN A 72 7.82 10.47 -7.88
N ARG A 73 8.54 9.34 -8.06
CA ARG A 73 9.76 9.31 -8.90
C ARG A 73 9.48 9.54 -10.38
N THR A 74 8.29 9.19 -10.84
CA THR A 74 7.91 9.32 -12.27
C THR A 74 7.35 10.71 -12.57
N VAL A 75 6.56 11.26 -11.66
CA VAL A 75 5.86 12.53 -11.84
C VAL A 75 6.45 13.53 -10.84
N PRO A 76 7.28 14.48 -11.28
CA PRO A 76 7.77 15.53 -10.40
C PRO A 76 6.61 16.36 -9.83
N GLN A 77 6.65 16.69 -8.54
CA GLN A 77 5.58 17.45 -7.88
C GLN A 77 5.27 18.78 -8.60
N ALA A 78 6.31 19.49 -9.04
CA ALA A 78 6.15 20.77 -9.75
C ALA A 78 5.40 20.62 -11.08
N GLU A 79 5.61 19.51 -11.81
CA GLU A 79 4.87 19.22 -13.05
C GLU A 79 3.41 18.90 -12.74
N PHE A 80 3.16 18.07 -11.71
CA PHE A 80 1.79 17.76 -11.25
C PHE A 80 1.03 19.04 -10.88
N VAL A 81 1.64 19.91 -10.08
CA VAL A 81 1.04 21.17 -9.67
C VAL A 81 0.84 22.09 -10.88
N ARG A 82 1.81 22.19 -11.80
CA ARG A 82 1.70 23.04 -13.01
C ARG A 82 0.52 22.61 -13.87
N VAL A 83 0.39 21.31 -14.18
CA VAL A 83 -0.71 20.79 -14.99
C VAL A 83 -2.06 21.04 -14.32
N ASN A 84 -2.23 20.68 -13.05
CA ASN A 84 -3.52 20.84 -12.37
C ASN A 84 -3.87 22.30 -12.07
N THR A 85 -2.90 23.20 -12.03
CA THR A 85 -3.15 24.65 -11.92
C THR A 85 -3.57 25.24 -13.26
N ALA A 86 -2.91 24.83 -14.36
CA ALA A 86 -3.19 25.33 -15.71
C ALA A 86 -4.46 24.73 -16.32
N CYS A 87 -4.79 23.49 -15.94
CA CYS A 87 -5.95 22.73 -16.38
C CYS A 87 -6.62 22.13 -15.15
N ARG A 88 -7.38 22.96 -14.45
CA ARG A 88 -8.01 22.59 -13.18
C ARG A 88 -9.13 21.58 -13.44
N PRO A 89 -9.09 20.41 -12.78
CA PRO A 89 -10.28 19.59 -12.64
C PRO A 89 -11.38 20.40 -11.95
N ALA A 90 -12.66 20.08 -12.19
CA ALA A 90 -13.76 20.81 -11.55
C ALA A 90 -13.65 20.75 -10.00
N ILE A 91 -13.41 21.89 -9.36
CA ILE A 91 -13.28 21.99 -7.91
C ILE A 91 -14.67 21.92 -7.26
N GLY A 92 -14.73 21.42 -6.02
CA GLY A 92 -15.96 21.36 -5.24
C GLY A 92 -16.90 20.20 -5.58
N VAL A 93 -16.57 19.40 -6.61
CA VAL A 93 -17.25 18.13 -6.89
C VAL A 93 -16.49 17.01 -6.17
N PRO A 94 -17.06 16.42 -5.10
CA PRO A 94 -16.36 15.43 -4.28
C PRO A 94 -16.24 14.10 -5.03
N TYR A 95 -15.18 13.35 -4.72
CA TYR A 95 -15.13 11.92 -4.99
C TYR A 95 -15.81 11.18 -3.83
N VAL A 96 -16.52 10.12 -4.14
CA VAL A 96 -17.17 9.23 -3.18
C VAL A 96 -16.57 7.84 -3.36
N ILE A 97 -16.08 7.25 -2.26
CA ILE A 97 -15.61 5.86 -2.26
C ILE A 97 -16.83 4.95 -2.15
N ASP A 98 -17.03 4.09 -3.16
CA ASP A 98 -18.17 3.17 -3.22
C ASP A 98 -17.88 1.87 -2.46
N SER A 99 -16.67 1.36 -2.63
CA SER A 99 -16.25 0.11 -2.03
C SER A 99 -14.74 0.04 -1.89
N GLY A 100 -14.26 -0.91 -1.10
CA GLY A 100 -12.89 -1.36 -1.21
C GLY A 100 -12.72 -2.82 -0.83
N THR A 101 -11.64 -3.39 -1.32
CA THR A 101 -11.30 -4.80 -1.21
C THR A 101 -9.83 -4.90 -0.88
N VAL A 102 -9.52 -5.57 0.21
CA VAL A 102 -8.15 -6.03 0.51
C VAL A 102 -7.79 -7.07 -0.55
N THR A 103 -6.75 -6.82 -1.34
CA THR A 103 -6.29 -7.80 -2.35
C THR A 103 -5.14 -8.65 -1.82
N ASP A 104 -4.32 -8.10 -0.94
CA ASP A 104 -3.21 -8.78 -0.26
C ASP A 104 -2.83 -8.03 1.04
N PRO A 105 -1.92 -8.54 1.90
CA PRO A 105 -1.48 -7.91 3.15
C PRO A 105 -1.03 -6.44 3.07
N THR A 106 -0.68 -5.97 1.89
CA THR A 106 -0.10 -4.65 1.63
C THR A 106 -0.87 -3.83 0.62
N THR A 107 -2.02 -4.31 0.15
CA THR A 107 -2.78 -3.65 -0.92
C THR A 107 -4.28 -3.63 -0.62
N VAL A 108 -4.87 -2.44 -0.72
CA VAL A 108 -6.32 -2.24 -0.74
C VAL A 108 -6.69 -1.61 -2.08
N ARG A 109 -7.61 -2.22 -2.81
CA ARG A 109 -8.22 -1.60 -4.00
C ARG A 109 -9.52 -0.92 -3.61
N ILE A 110 -9.74 0.30 -4.07
CA ILE A 110 -11.00 1.04 -3.89
C ILE A 110 -11.67 1.29 -5.23
N THR A 111 -12.98 1.40 -5.22
CA THR A 111 -13.77 1.98 -6.31
C THR A 111 -14.38 3.29 -5.86
N TRP A 112 -14.56 4.21 -6.79
CA TRP A 112 -15.10 5.53 -6.50
C TRP A 112 -15.90 6.07 -7.68
N HIS A 113 -16.73 7.06 -7.40
CA HIS A 113 -17.34 7.91 -8.42
C HIS A 113 -17.18 9.38 -8.08
N ARG A 114 -17.27 10.21 -9.11
CA ARG A 114 -17.28 11.67 -9.05
C ARG A 114 -18.12 12.19 -10.21
N ALA A 115 -19.25 12.84 -9.89
CA ALA A 115 -20.30 13.11 -10.88
C ALA A 115 -20.68 11.81 -11.61
N ASP A 116 -20.60 11.79 -12.94
CA ASP A 116 -20.88 10.65 -13.82
C ASP A 116 -19.66 9.76 -14.10
N VAL A 117 -18.47 10.13 -13.59
CA VAL A 117 -17.23 9.38 -13.79
C VAL A 117 -17.03 8.39 -12.66
N THR A 118 -16.69 7.15 -12.99
CA THR A 118 -16.29 6.11 -12.03
C THR A 118 -14.83 5.72 -12.25
N GLY A 119 -14.18 5.22 -11.20
CA GLY A 119 -12.79 4.79 -11.25
C GLY A 119 -12.42 3.84 -10.13
N SER A 120 -11.15 3.42 -10.15
CA SER A 120 -10.60 2.57 -9.10
C SER A 120 -9.13 2.86 -8.91
N ASN A 121 -8.66 2.90 -7.67
CA ASN A 121 -7.24 3.05 -7.34
C ASN A 121 -6.83 2.00 -6.31
N SER A 122 -5.52 1.78 -6.23
CA SER A 122 -4.94 0.98 -5.15
C SER A 122 -4.30 1.88 -4.11
N LEU A 123 -4.33 1.42 -2.87
CA LEU A 123 -3.57 1.95 -1.75
C LEU A 123 -2.54 0.89 -1.40
N LEU A 124 -1.27 1.29 -1.35
CA LEU A 124 -0.15 0.38 -1.08
C LEU A 124 0.48 0.71 0.26
N TYR A 125 0.70 -0.30 1.11
CA TYR A 125 1.41 -0.14 2.36
C TYR A 125 2.93 -0.18 2.09
N GLN A 126 3.60 0.95 2.26
CA GLN A 126 5.01 1.14 1.93
C GLN A 126 5.72 1.91 3.04
N SER A 127 6.84 1.37 3.53
CA SER A 127 7.67 2.02 4.55
C SER A 127 6.88 2.44 5.81
N GLY A 128 5.94 1.61 6.26
CA GLY A 128 5.13 1.86 7.47
C GLY A 128 3.88 2.71 7.26
N HIS A 129 3.60 3.18 6.04
CA HIS A 129 2.47 4.06 5.74
C HIS A 129 1.70 3.60 4.51
N TRP A 130 0.37 3.82 4.49
CA TRP A 130 -0.43 3.66 3.28
C TRP A 130 -0.17 4.83 2.32
N ARG A 131 -0.06 4.51 1.03
CA ARG A 131 0.18 5.46 -0.05
C ARG A 131 -0.81 5.26 -1.18
N PHE A 132 -1.26 6.35 -1.78
CA PHE A 132 -2.16 6.32 -2.92
C PHE A 132 -1.42 5.96 -4.20
N ALA A 133 -1.91 4.99 -4.96
CA ALA A 133 -1.39 4.67 -6.28
C ALA A 133 -2.26 5.34 -7.36
N PRO A 134 -1.78 6.41 -8.01
CA PRO A 134 -2.49 7.00 -9.13
C PRO A 134 -2.62 5.99 -10.26
N ASP A 135 -3.60 6.22 -11.13
CA ASP A 135 -3.88 5.36 -12.27
C ASP A 135 -2.66 5.31 -13.20
N ALA A 136 -2.36 4.13 -13.75
CA ALA A 136 -1.19 3.97 -14.63
C ALA A 136 -1.26 4.89 -15.86
N GLY A 137 -2.48 5.13 -16.39
CA GLY A 137 -2.73 6.10 -17.46
C GLY A 137 -2.36 7.52 -17.05
N THR A 138 -2.84 7.98 -15.89
CA THR A 138 -2.47 9.28 -15.31
C THR A 138 -0.95 9.43 -15.19
N VAL A 139 -0.27 8.43 -14.62
CA VAL A 139 1.21 8.46 -14.50
C VAL A 139 1.89 8.49 -15.86
N ALA A 140 1.35 7.77 -16.86
CA ALA A 140 1.90 7.77 -18.23
C ALA A 140 1.72 9.12 -18.92
N ASP A 141 0.57 9.78 -18.76
CA ASP A 141 0.31 11.11 -19.33
C ASP A 141 1.33 12.14 -18.84
N TYR A 142 1.67 12.11 -17.54
CA TYR A 142 2.67 13.03 -16.98
C TYR A 142 4.08 12.83 -17.55
N ARG A 143 4.40 11.68 -18.16
CA ARG A 143 5.69 11.47 -18.85
C ARG A 143 5.82 12.29 -20.14
N LEU A 144 4.72 12.83 -20.66
CA LEU A 144 4.73 13.74 -21.80
C LEU A 144 5.39 15.10 -21.46
N GLY A 145 5.54 15.41 -20.17
CA GLY A 145 5.87 16.74 -19.67
C GLY A 145 4.62 17.63 -19.60
N ALA A 146 4.58 18.59 -18.67
CA ALA A 146 3.35 19.33 -18.43
C ALA A 146 2.89 20.16 -19.63
N ASP A 147 3.80 20.73 -20.43
CA ASP A 147 3.40 21.63 -21.51
C ASP A 147 2.56 20.89 -22.56
N ARG A 148 3.05 19.71 -22.98
CA ARG A 148 2.33 18.83 -23.90
C ARG A 148 1.05 18.29 -23.29
N LEU A 149 1.06 17.92 -22.01
CA LEU A 149 -0.13 17.43 -21.33
C LEU A 149 -1.20 18.53 -21.18
N ILE A 150 -0.80 19.77 -20.88
CA ILE A 150 -1.69 20.93 -20.82
C ILE A 150 -2.28 21.20 -22.20
N GLU A 151 -1.48 21.19 -23.26
CA GLU A 151 -1.96 21.35 -24.63
C GLU A 151 -3.00 20.28 -24.99
N GLN A 152 -2.71 19.01 -24.70
CA GLN A 152 -3.64 17.91 -24.94
C GLN A 152 -4.95 18.07 -24.16
N ARG A 153 -4.89 18.43 -22.87
CA ARG A 153 -6.09 18.64 -22.06
C ARG A 153 -6.91 19.84 -22.54
N ARG A 154 -6.26 20.91 -23.03
CA ARG A 154 -6.95 22.07 -23.62
C ARG A 154 -7.64 21.68 -24.92
N ALA A 155 -6.94 20.96 -25.80
CA ALA A 155 -7.50 20.47 -27.06
C ALA A 155 -8.70 19.51 -26.82
N ALA A 156 -8.66 18.74 -25.73
CA ALA A 156 -9.74 17.86 -25.32
C ALA A 156 -10.87 18.58 -24.54
N GLY A 157 -10.81 19.90 -24.35
CA GLY A 157 -11.82 20.65 -23.60
C GLY A 157 -11.90 20.29 -22.10
N SER A 158 -10.85 19.67 -21.55
CA SER A 158 -10.79 19.16 -20.18
C SER A 158 -10.11 20.13 -19.20
N CYS A 159 -9.87 21.37 -19.61
CA CYS A 159 -9.34 22.44 -18.76
C CYS A 159 -10.45 23.45 -18.46
N HIS A 160 -10.62 23.79 -17.18
CA HIS A 160 -11.64 24.73 -16.69
C HIS A 160 -11.02 25.92 -15.96
#